data_AF-A0A7W5LNQ5-F1
#
_entry.id   AF-A0A7W5LNQ5-F1
#
_cell.length_a   1.000
_cell.length_b   1.000
_cell.length_c   1.000
_cell.angle_alpha   90.00
_cell.angle_beta   90.00
_cell.angle_gamma   90.00
#
_symmetry.space_group_name_H-M   'P 1'
#
loop_
_entity.id
_entity.type
_entity.pdbx_description
1 polymer ?
#
loop_
_entity_poly.entity_id
_entity_poly.type
_entity_poly.pdbx_seq_one_letter_code
_entity_poly.pdbx_strand_id
1 'polypeptide(L)'
;MVGSIGTAGEVAFSAIGDISRFPAKAPIRYPQSLEETKPFAGLRFDFRRLAEDDLVLPARTSGLRIMVDSVAGCLKVPLTIIADIDSTIGRKAMAAHCGCYMIKAPHTISNETARGVFASSVLRSPFITRHVTVVAGRQRPLSWASREVASRLTATLERLMRR
;
A
#
# COMPACT_ATOMS: atom_id res chain seq x y z
N MET A 1 7.56 28.61 -4.71
CA MET A 1 6.13 28.37 -4.55
C MET A 1 5.98 26.92 -4.11
N VAL A 2 5.45 26.67 -2.91
CA VAL A 2 5.19 25.31 -2.40
C VAL A 2 3.68 25.11 -2.52
N GLY A 3 3.25 24.34 -3.51
CA GLY A 3 1.87 23.89 -3.61
C GLY A 3 1.74 22.59 -2.85
N SER A 4 1.13 22.62 -1.66
CA SER A 4 0.73 21.40 -0.96
C SER A 4 -0.70 21.08 -1.37
N ILE A 5 -0.89 19.97 -2.10
CA ILE A 5 -2.22 19.44 -2.39
C ILE A 5 -2.41 18.29 -1.40
N GLY A 6 -3.19 18.55 -0.36
CA GLY A 6 -3.53 17.53 0.63
C GLY A 6 -4.84 16.84 0.29
N THR A 7 -4.79 15.55 -0.02
CA THR A 7 -5.97 14.69 0.02
C THR A 7 -5.60 13.30 0.52
N ALA A 8 -6.50 12.70 1.30
CA ALA A 8 -6.40 11.40 1.93
C ALA A 8 -6.14 10.29 0.90
N GLY A 9 -4.88 9.88 0.74
CA GLY A 9 -4.56 8.66 0.01
C GLY A 9 -5.09 7.45 0.76
N GLU A 10 -6.19 6.86 0.31
CA GLU A 10 -6.67 5.58 0.83
C GLU A 10 -5.57 4.52 0.65
N VAL A 11 -5.42 3.65 1.63
CA VAL A 11 -4.47 2.55 1.58
C VAL A 11 -5.27 1.26 1.49
N ALA A 12 -5.07 0.57 0.37
CA ALA A 12 -5.64 -0.70 0.05
C ALA A 12 -4.78 -1.81 0.69
N PHE A 13 -5.37 -2.51 1.62
CA PHE A 13 -4.96 -3.82 2.12
C PHE A 13 -5.26 -4.86 1.05
N SER A 14 -4.39 -5.84 0.80
CA SER A 14 -4.58 -6.80 -0.29
C SER A 14 -4.31 -8.25 0.14
N ALA A 15 -5.26 -9.13 -0.16
CA ALA A 15 -5.09 -10.59 -0.19
C ALA A 15 -6.05 -11.20 -1.20
N ILE A 16 -5.60 -12.22 -1.93
CA ILE A 16 -6.34 -13.45 -2.28
C ILE A 16 -5.26 -14.44 -2.75
N GLY A 17 -5.30 -15.66 -2.21
CA GLY A 17 -4.60 -16.81 -2.80
C GLY A 17 -5.62 -17.70 -3.50
N ASP A 18 -5.57 -17.76 -4.83
CA ASP A 18 -6.15 -18.87 -5.58
C ASP A 18 -5.03 -19.87 -5.87
N ILE A 19 -5.14 -21.03 -5.22
CA ILE A 19 -4.11 -22.06 -5.07
C ILE A 19 -4.15 -23.07 -6.22
N SER A 20 -5.05 -22.90 -7.18
CA SER A 20 -5.39 -23.94 -8.16
C SER A 20 -4.45 -24.06 -9.36
N ARG A 21 -3.38 -23.25 -9.47
CA ARG A 21 -2.65 -23.13 -10.76
C ARG A 21 -1.13 -23.33 -10.81
N PHE A 22 -0.35 -23.45 -9.74
CA PHE A 22 1.12 -23.41 -9.92
C PHE A 22 1.96 -24.31 -8.99
N PRO A 23 3.13 -24.78 -9.48
CA PRO A 23 3.77 -26.01 -9.02
C PRO A 23 4.54 -25.83 -7.72
N ALA A 24 4.45 -26.84 -6.87
CA ALA A 24 5.11 -26.96 -5.59
C ALA A 24 6.65 -27.04 -5.73
N LYS A 25 7.40 -26.14 -5.07
CA LYS A 25 8.70 -26.48 -4.47
C LYS A 25 9.22 -25.45 -3.46
N ALA A 26 9.65 -25.99 -2.32
CA ALA A 26 10.48 -25.46 -1.22
C ALA A 26 9.76 -24.77 -0.03
N PRO A 27 10.26 -25.00 1.22
CA PRO A 27 9.41 -25.05 2.41
C PRO A 27 9.44 -23.71 3.15
N ILE A 28 8.48 -22.85 2.85
CA ILE A 28 8.04 -21.85 3.81
C ILE A 28 7.02 -22.58 4.69
N ARG A 29 7.09 -22.41 6.02
CA ARG A 29 6.07 -22.94 6.94
C ARG A 29 4.72 -22.36 6.52
N TYR A 30 3.96 -23.13 5.75
CA TYR A 30 2.59 -22.79 5.40
C TYR A 30 1.76 -22.90 6.69
N PRO A 31 0.96 -21.88 7.07
CA PRO A 31 -0.05 -22.07 8.10
C PRO A 31 -1.00 -23.19 7.64
N GLN A 32 -1.07 -24.29 8.41
CA GLN A 32 -1.77 -25.54 8.06
C GLN A 32 -3.30 -25.47 8.20
N SER A 33 -3.93 -24.38 7.78
CA SER A 33 -5.40 -24.28 7.75
C SER A 33 -5.85 -23.47 6.55
N LEU A 34 -6.33 -24.20 5.54
CA LEU A 34 -6.89 -23.71 4.29
C LEU A 34 -8.41 -23.46 4.40
N GLU A 35 -8.86 -22.90 5.52
CA GLU A 35 -10.27 -22.57 5.70
C GLU A 35 -10.45 -21.07 5.92
N GLU A 36 -11.40 -20.52 5.16
CA GLU A 36 -11.77 -19.11 5.02
C GLU A 36 -10.84 -18.23 4.16
N THR A 37 -11.04 -18.34 2.84
CA THR A 37 -10.95 -17.17 1.95
C THR A 37 -11.93 -16.10 2.44
N LYS A 38 -11.50 -15.27 3.39
CA LYS A 38 -12.30 -14.14 3.90
C LYS A 38 -12.56 -13.16 2.75
N PRO A 39 -13.82 -12.82 2.46
CA PRO A 39 -14.15 -11.95 1.35
C PRO A 39 -13.76 -10.50 1.72
N PHE A 40 -12.60 -10.05 1.23
CA PHE A 40 -12.13 -8.67 1.40
C PHE A 40 -12.76 -7.68 0.41
N ALA A 41 -13.68 -8.12 -0.44
CA ALA A 41 -14.24 -7.31 -1.51
C ALA A 41 -15.08 -6.13 -0.97
N GLY A 42 -14.52 -4.92 -1.02
CA GLY A 42 -15.25 -3.66 -0.83
C GLY A 42 -15.62 -3.29 0.61
N LEU A 43 -15.28 -4.10 1.60
CA LEU A 43 -15.57 -3.84 3.00
C LEU A 43 -14.49 -2.95 3.64
N ARG A 44 -14.87 -2.16 4.65
CA ARG A 44 -13.95 -1.34 5.45
C ARG A 44 -13.17 -2.25 6.40
N PHE A 45 -11.84 -2.16 6.42
CA PHE A 45 -11.01 -2.98 7.31
C PHE A 45 -10.44 -2.13 8.45
N ASP A 46 -10.69 -2.52 9.70
CA ASP A 46 -10.17 -1.80 10.87
C ASP A 46 -8.68 -2.08 11.04
N PHE A 47 -7.89 -1.02 11.25
CA PHE A 47 -6.44 -1.13 11.48
C PHE A 47 -6.08 -2.13 12.57
N ARG A 48 -6.86 -2.24 13.64
CA ARG A 48 -6.56 -3.15 14.76
C ARG A 48 -6.54 -4.61 14.36
N ARG A 49 -7.31 -5.00 13.32
CA ARG A 49 -7.35 -6.38 12.83
C ARG A 49 -6.04 -6.82 12.19
N LEU A 50 -5.16 -5.87 11.81
CA LEU A 50 -3.82 -6.20 11.34
C LEU A 50 -2.95 -6.95 12.37
N ALA A 51 -3.33 -6.95 13.66
CA ALA A 51 -2.66 -7.77 14.68
C ALA A 51 -2.89 -9.28 14.50
N GLU A 52 -3.94 -9.67 13.77
CA GLU A 52 -4.30 -11.06 13.51
C GLU A 52 -3.60 -11.61 12.25
N ASP A 53 -2.95 -10.75 11.47
CA ASP A 53 -2.48 -11.04 10.12
C ASP A 53 -0.95 -10.95 10.00
N ASP A 54 -0.36 -11.88 9.23
CA ASP A 54 1.04 -11.83 8.86
C ASP A 54 1.26 -10.78 7.75
N LEU A 55 2.13 -9.82 8.01
CA LEU A 55 2.41 -8.71 7.10
C LEU A 55 3.77 -8.87 6.43
N VAL A 56 3.79 -8.59 5.13
CA VAL A 56 5.00 -8.29 4.39
C VAL A 56 5.02 -6.81 4.04
N LEU A 57 5.97 -6.10 4.65
CA LEU A 57 6.07 -4.64 4.54
C LEU A 57 7.39 -4.24 3.86
N PRO A 58 7.49 -3.03 3.30
CA PRO A 58 8.78 -2.49 2.91
C PRO A 58 9.68 -2.25 4.14
N ALA A 59 10.96 -2.00 3.89
CA ALA A 59 11.95 -1.71 4.91
C ALA A 59 11.52 -0.54 5.80
N ARG A 60 12.03 -0.53 7.03
CA ARG A 60 11.73 0.45 8.08
C ARG A 60 12.03 1.89 7.69
N THR A 61 12.94 2.13 6.75
CA THR A 61 13.27 3.45 6.23
C THR A 61 12.26 3.98 5.21
N SER A 62 11.37 3.13 4.69
CA SER A 62 10.35 3.55 3.74
C SER A 62 9.28 4.42 4.43
N GLY A 63 8.86 5.48 3.76
CA GLY A 63 7.79 6.34 4.30
C GLY A 63 6.48 5.61 4.59
N LEU A 64 6.19 4.50 3.90
CA LEU A 64 5.06 3.62 4.26
C LEU A 64 5.24 3.01 5.64
N ARG A 65 6.38 2.36 5.86
CA ARG A 65 6.63 1.59 7.07
C ARG A 65 6.66 2.51 8.28
N ILE A 66 7.27 3.69 8.15
CA ILE A 66 7.27 4.73 9.20
C ILE A 66 5.83 5.10 9.61
N MET A 67 4.94 5.35 8.65
CA MET A 67 3.55 5.71 8.98
C MET A 67 2.77 4.54 9.58
N VAL A 68 2.94 3.33 9.06
CA VAL A 68 2.28 2.13 9.59
C VAL A 68 2.73 1.85 11.03
N ASP A 69 4.04 1.85 11.27
CA ASP A 69 4.64 1.63 12.60
C ASP A 69 4.19 2.74 13.58
N SER A 70 4.11 4.00 13.12
CA SER A 70 3.61 5.12 13.93
C SER A 70 2.14 4.92 14.33
N VAL A 71 1.26 4.57 13.40
CA VAL A 71 -0.16 4.32 13.70
C VAL A 71 -0.32 3.12 14.62
N ALA A 72 0.40 2.04 14.37
CA ALA A 72 0.39 0.84 15.22
C ALA A 72 0.86 1.16 16.64
N GLY A 73 1.93 1.94 16.78
CA GLY A 73 2.44 2.41 18.07
C GLY A 73 1.41 3.26 18.83
N CYS A 74 0.76 4.22 18.15
CA CYS A 74 -0.28 5.05 18.75
C CYS A 74 -1.49 4.24 19.22
N LEU A 75 -1.91 3.24 18.44
CA LEU A 75 -3.05 2.38 18.76
C LEU A 75 -2.69 1.18 19.66
N LYS A 76 -1.41 0.99 19.99
CA LYS A 76 -0.87 -0.18 20.69
C LYS A 76 -1.26 -1.50 20.01
N VAL A 77 -1.25 -1.52 18.68
CA VAL A 77 -1.54 -2.70 17.86
C VAL A 77 -0.22 -3.43 17.58
N PRO A 78 -0.03 -4.68 18.04
CA PRO A 78 1.16 -5.45 17.70
C PRO A 78 1.07 -5.91 16.25
N LEU A 79 2.00 -5.48 15.40
CA LEU A 79 2.05 -5.94 14.01
C LEU A 79 3.01 -7.12 13.87
N THR A 80 2.55 -8.20 13.25
CA THR A 80 3.39 -9.36 12.92
C THR A 80 3.98 -9.16 11.53
N ILE A 81 5.25 -8.77 11.46
CA ILE A 81 5.96 -8.59 10.18
C ILE A 81 6.86 -9.79 9.92
N ILE A 82 6.48 -10.62 8.94
CA ILE A 82 7.20 -11.85 8.61
C ILE A 82 8.36 -11.61 7.63
N ALA A 83 8.33 -10.51 6.88
CA ALA A 83 9.39 -10.16 5.94
C ALA A 83 9.40 -8.67 5.61
N ASP A 84 10.61 -8.12 5.46
CA ASP A 84 10.87 -6.77 4.97
C ASP A 84 11.33 -6.84 3.50
N ILE A 85 10.50 -6.39 2.55
CA ILE A 85 10.78 -6.46 1.10
C ILE A 85 10.51 -5.12 0.42
N ASP A 86 11.56 -4.46 -0.05
CA ASP A 86 11.45 -3.16 -0.72
C ASP A 86 10.95 -3.24 -2.15
N SER A 87 11.29 -4.32 -2.86
CA SER A 87 10.80 -4.54 -4.23
C SER A 87 9.29 -4.73 -4.24
N THR A 88 8.58 -3.90 -5.02
CA THR A 88 7.14 -4.08 -5.22
C THR A 88 6.81 -5.44 -5.83
N ILE A 89 7.65 -5.94 -6.74
CA ILE A 89 7.47 -7.25 -7.37
C ILE A 89 7.65 -8.36 -6.33
N GLY A 90 8.73 -8.30 -5.54
CA GLY A 90 9.02 -9.30 -4.51
C GLY A 90 7.93 -9.35 -3.43
N ARG A 91 7.41 -8.18 -3.02
CA ARG A 91 6.31 -8.09 -2.05
C ARG A 91 5.03 -8.70 -2.60
N LYS A 92 4.69 -8.39 -3.86
CA LYS A 92 3.55 -8.98 -4.58
C LYS A 92 3.65 -10.50 -4.65
N ALA A 93 4.81 -11.01 -5.04
CA ALA A 93 5.07 -12.45 -5.08
C ALA A 93 4.91 -13.08 -3.68
N MET A 94 5.49 -12.48 -2.64
CA MET A 94 5.38 -12.99 -1.28
C MET A 94 3.91 -13.08 -0.82
N ALA A 95 3.11 -12.03 -1.02
CA ALA A 95 1.70 -12.06 -0.63
C ALA A 95 0.88 -13.08 -1.44
N ALA A 96 1.15 -13.19 -2.75
CA ALA A 96 0.44 -14.11 -3.62
C ALA A 96 0.76 -15.58 -3.30
N HIS A 97 1.96 -15.88 -2.80
CA HIS A 97 2.44 -17.25 -2.63
C HIS A 97 2.48 -17.72 -1.17
N CYS A 98 2.52 -16.80 -0.19
CA CYS A 98 2.79 -17.15 1.20
C CYS A 98 1.62 -16.84 2.14
N GLY A 99 0.45 -16.46 1.62
CA GLY A 99 -0.75 -16.22 2.43
C GLY A 99 -0.61 -15.03 3.40
N CYS A 100 0.30 -14.10 3.11
CA CYS A 100 0.52 -12.91 3.92
C CYS A 100 -0.04 -11.66 3.24
N TYR A 101 -0.19 -10.60 4.02
CA TYR A 101 -0.85 -9.39 3.59
C TYR A 101 0.13 -8.25 3.34
N MET A 102 -0.29 -7.36 2.44
CA MET A 102 0.43 -6.14 2.14
C MET A 102 -0.45 -4.91 2.33
N ILE A 103 0.22 -3.83 2.69
CA ILE A 103 -0.34 -2.49 2.72
C ILE A 103 0.17 -1.74 1.49
N LYS A 104 -0.73 -1.30 0.59
CA LYS A 104 -0.36 -0.59 -0.65
C LYS A 104 -1.36 0.50 -1.01
N ALA A 105 -0.94 1.44 -1.87
CA ALA A 105 -1.90 2.38 -2.45
C ALA A 105 -2.76 1.67 -3.52
N PRO A 106 -4.08 1.94 -3.61
CA PRO A 106 -5.01 1.25 -4.49
C PRO A 106 -4.53 1.17 -5.95
N HIS A 107 -3.99 2.28 -6.48
CA HIS A 107 -3.50 2.37 -7.85
C HIS A 107 -2.32 1.45 -8.18
N THR A 108 -1.61 0.92 -7.17
CA THR A 108 -0.44 0.05 -7.39
C THR A 108 -0.79 -1.42 -7.59
N ILE A 109 -2.05 -1.79 -7.34
CA ILE A 109 -2.59 -3.16 -7.49
C ILE A 109 -3.83 -3.21 -8.38
N SER A 110 -4.20 -2.09 -9.01
CA SER A 110 -5.46 -1.99 -9.78
C SER A 110 -5.54 -3.01 -10.91
N ASN A 111 -4.43 -3.27 -11.61
CA ASN A 111 -4.38 -4.26 -12.68
C ASN A 111 -4.55 -5.68 -12.15
N GLU A 112 -3.88 -6.01 -11.05
CA GLU A 112 -3.98 -7.33 -10.42
C GLU A 112 -5.37 -7.57 -9.80
N THR A 113 -5.97 -6.54 -9.20
CA THR A 113 -7.34 -6.59 -8.70
C THR A 113 -8.35 -6.75 -9.83
N ALA A 114 -8.19 -6.02 -10.93
CA ALA A 114 -9.02 -6.20 -12.12
C ALA A 114 -8.89 -7.60 -12.73
N ARG A 115 -7.74 -8.26 -12.55
CA ARG A 115 -7.48 -9.64 -12.98
C ARG A 115 -7.87 -10.70 -11.94
N GLY A 116 -8.42 -10.30 -10.79
CA GLY A 116 -8.79 -11.22 -9.71
C GLY A 116 -7.61 -11.86 -8.97
N VAL A 117 -6.38 -11.40 -9.20
CA VAL A 117 -5.16 -11.94 -8.55
C VAL A 117 -5.05 -11.47 -7.11
N PHE A 118 -5.58 -10.28 -6.82
CA PHE A 118 -5.58 -9.69 -5.49
C PHE A 118 -6.96 -9.11 -5.18
N ALA A 119 -7.60 -9.49 -4.08
CA ALA A 119 -8.65 -8.63 -3.52
C ALA A 119 -8.02 -7.55 -2.66
N SER A 120 -8.72 -6.44 -2.54
CA SER A 120 -8.30 -5.37 -1.66
C SER A 120 -9.42 -4.71 -0.88
N SER A 121 -9.06 -4.16 0.27
CA SER A 121 -9.95 -3.49 1.22
C SER A 121 -9.31 -2.20 1.72
N VAL A 122 -10.11 -1.19 2.06
CA VAL A 122 -9.59 0.09 2.55
C VAL A 122 -9.39 0.05 4.07
N LEU A 123 -8.16 0.33 4.49
CA LEU A 123 -7.81 0.47 5.91
C LEU A 123 -8.49 1.72 6.49
N ARG A 124 -9.31 1.53 7.51
CA ARG A 124 -10.01 2.60 8.26
C ARG A 124 -9.61 2.52 9.74
N SER A 125 -9.89 3.60 10.47
CA SER A 125 -9.70 3.69 11.93
C SER A 125 -8.25 3.43 12.41
N PRO A 126 -7.24 4.22 11.97
CA PRO A 126 -7.37 5.43 11.17
C PRO A 126 -7.06 5.23 9.68
N PHE A 127 -7.32 6.29 8.92
CA PHE A 127 -6.74 6.47 7.59
C PHE A 127 -5.24 6.67 7.67
N ILE A 128 -4.49 5.93 6.85
CA ILE A 128 -3.10 6.29 6.56
C ILE A 128 -3.11 7.26 5.38
N THR A 129 -3.09 8.56 5.67
CA THR A 129 -3.09 9.59 4.63
C THR A 129 -1.67 9.87 4.14
N ARG A 130 -1.50 9.96 2.82
CA ARG A 130 -0.27 10.47 2.19
C ARG A 130 -0.50 11.80 1.50
N HIS A 131 0.48 12.69 1.64
CA HIS A 131 0.53 13.95 0.89
C HIS A 131 1.54 13.85 -0.24
N VAL A 132 1.17 14.33 -1.43
CA VAL A 132 2.08 14.54 -2.54
C VAL A 132 2.32 16.04 -2.66
N THR A 133 3.58 16.45 -2.60
CA THR A 133 3.95 17.86 -2.68
C THR A 133 4.87 18.08 -3.86
N VAL A 134 4.58 19.09 -4.69
CA VAL A 134 5.48 19.55 -5.74
C VAL A 134 6.39 20.63 -5.14
N VAL A 135 7.69 20.34 -5.08
CA VAL A 135 8.69 21.25 -4.51
C VAL A 135 9.59 21.78 -5.62
N ALA A 136 9.68 23.10 -5.72
CA ALA A 136 10.64 23.79 -6.55
C ALA A 136 11.80 24.33 -5.70
N GLY A 137 13.04 24.16 -6.17
CA GLY A 137 14.22 24.70 -5.50
C GLY A 137 14.11 26.21 -5.27
N ARG A 138 14.51 26.68 -4.07
CA ARG A 138 14.46 28.10 -3.70
C ARG A 138 15.68 28.91 -4.15
N GLN A 139 16.79 28.26 -4.49
CA GLN A 139 18.07 28.93 -4.75
C GLN A 139 18.12 29.67 -6.09
N ARG A 140 17.33 29.26 -7.09
CA ARG A 140 17.28 29.92 -8.40
C ARG A 140 15.83 29.98 -8.89
N PRO A 141 15.43 31.06 -9.58
CA PRO A 141 14.13 31.10 -10.24
C PRO A 141 13.98 29.89 -11.18
N LEU A 142 12.80 29.28 -11.17
CA LEU A 142 12.48 28.24 -12.16
C LEU A 142 12.59 28.81 -13.57
N SER A 143 13.20 28.04 -14.46
CA SER A 143 13.14 28.31 -15.90
C SER A 143 11.68 28.33 -16.38
N TRP A 144 11.43 28.96 -17.53
CA TRP A 144 10.11 28.98 -18.15
C TRP A 144 9.57 27.55 -18.38
N ALA A 145 10.41 26.66 -18.90
CA ALA A 145 10.06 25.25 -19.11
C ALA A 145 9.71 24.55 -17.79
N SER A 146 10.53 24.72 -16.74
CA SER A 146 10.27 24.10 -15.44
C SER A 146 9.00 24.64 -14.77
N ARG A 147 8.69 25.93 -14.97
CA ARG A 147 7.45 26.54 -14.47
C ARG A 147 6.23 25.97 -15.18
N GLU A 148 6.29 25.79 -16.48
CA GLU A 148 5.22 25.18 -17.26
C GLU A 148 4.99 23.71 -16.87
N VAL A 149 6.07 22.94 -16.71
CA VAL A 149 5.98 21.55 -16.22
C VAL A 149 5.36 21.50 -14.82
N ALA A 150 5.81 22.36 -13.90
CA ALA A 150 5.26 22.40 -12.55
C ALA A 150 3.76 22.76 -12.55
N SER A 151 3.35 23.72 -13.39
CA SER A 151 1.94 24.10 -13.56
C SER A 151 1.11 22.92 -14.08
N ARG A 152 1.53 22.27 -15.17
CA ARG A 152 0.82 21.12 -15.76
C ARG A 152 0.78 19.91 -14.84
N LEU A 153 1.87 19.64 -14.13
CA LEU A 153 1.95 18.56 -13.15
C LEU A 153 0.94 18.81 -12.02
N THR A 154 0.92 20.02 -11.46
CA THR A 154 0.00 20.42 -10.39
C THR A 154 -1.46 20.25 -10.83
N ALA A 155 -1.82 20.79 -12.00
CA ALA A 155 -3.17 20.65 -12.56
C ALA A 155 -3.57 19.18 -12.81
N THR A 156 -2.61 18.36 -13.26
CA THR A 156 -2.83 16.92 -13.47
C THR A 156 -3.05 16.19 -12.15
N LEU A 157 -2.24 16.48 -11.13
CA LEU A 157 -2.36 15.89 -9.80
C LEU A 157 -3.72 16.27 -9.18
N GLU A 158 -4.11 17.54 -9.22
CA GLU A 158 -5.43 17.98 -8.74
C GLU A 158 -6.58 17.24 -9.42
N ARG A 159 -6.50 17.03 -10.73
CA ARG A 159 -7.51 16.29 -11.48
C ARG A 159 -7.57 14.81 -11.07
N LEU A 160 -6.42 14.19 -10.82
CA LEU A 160 -6.34 12.79 -10.37
C LEU A 160 -6.80 12.62 -8.92
N MET A 161 -6.59 13.63 -8.07
CA MET A 161 -6.94 13.59 -6.64
C MET A 161 -8.40 13.95 -6.34
N ARG A 162 -9.14 14.51 -7.32
CA ARG A 162 -10.60 14.76 -7.21
C ARG A 162 -11.48 13.55 -7.58
N ARG A 163 -10.89 12.43 -8.00
CA ARG A 163 -11.59 11.16 -8.27
C ARG A 163 -11.46 10.22 -7.09
#